data_AF-A0A6V7JJF0-F1
#
_entry.id   AF-A0A6V7JJF0-F1
#
_cell.length_a   1.000
_cell.length_b   1.000
_cell.length_c   1.000
_cell.angle_alpha   90.00
_cell.angle_beta   90.00
_cell.angle_gamma   90.00
#
_symmetry.space_group_name_H-M   'P 1'
#
loop_
_entity.id
_entity.type
_entity.pdbx_description
1 polymer ?
#
loop_
_entity_poly.entity_id
_entity_poly.type
_entity_poly.pdbx_seq_one_letter_code
_entity_poly.pdbx_strand_id
1 'polypeptide(L)'
;MNPVKRHYNPDALPREFDARLKWPRDISGVKDQGWCGASWALSTVDVASDRFALMSKGAEAINLSGQHLISCNNRGQQGCKGGYLDRAWFFMRKFG
;
A
#
# COMPACT_ATOMS: atom_id res chain seq x y z
N MET A 1 -12.08 22.63 8.56
CA MET A 1 -11.86 21.47 7.68
C MET A 1 -12.88 21.55 6.57
N ASN A 2 -12.46 21.52 5.30
CA ASN A 2 -13.39 21.47 4.18
C ASN A 2 -13.92 20.05 4.03
N PRO A 3 -15.24 19.84 3.85
CA PRO A 3 -15.79 18.52 3.62
C PRO A 3 -15.22 17.94 2.32
N VAL A 4 -14.91 16.64 2.34
CA VAL A 4 -14.47 15.90 1.16
C VAL A 4 -15.61 15.93 0.13
N LYS A 5 -15.39 16.56 -1.02
CA LYS A 5 -16.35 16.56 -2.13
C LYS A 5 -16.28 15.21 -2.85
N ARG A 6 -17.45 14.57 -3.01
CA ARG A 6 -17.57 13.34 -3.80
C ARG A 6 -17.45 13.70 -5.29
N HIS A 7 -16.49 13.09 -5.98
CA HIS A 7 -16.29 13.25 -7.43
C HIS A 7 -16.92 12.12 -8.26
N TYR A 8 -17.74 11.27 -7.63
CA TYR A 8 -18.38 10.13 -8.27
C TYR A 8 -19.86 10.04 -7.88
N ASN A 9 -20.67 9.44 -8.75
CA ASN A 9 -22.05 9.08 -8.44
C ASN A 9 -22.06 7.85 -7.52
N PRO A 10 -22.56 7.93 -6.28
CA PRO A 10 -22.63 6.78 -5.37
C PRO A 10 -23.41 5.61 -5.94
N ASP A 11 -24.46 5.88 -6.73
CA ASP A 11 -25.32 4.85 -7.32
C ASP A 11 -24.65 4.11 -8.48
N ALA A 12 -23.53 4.63 -8.99
CA ALA A 12 -22.74 4.00 -10.03
C ALA A 12 -21.74 2.96 -9.47
N LEU A 13 -21.57 2.88 -8.15
CA LEU A 13 -20.71 1.87 -7.53
C LEU A 13 -21.46 0.54 -7.38
N PRO A 14 -20.76 -0.60 -7.56
CA PRO A 14 -21.38 -1.89 -7.35
C PRO A 14 -21.72 -2.09 -5.87
N ARG A 15 -22.79 -2.85 -5.59
CA ARG A 15 -23.20 -3.19 -4.22
C ARG A 15 -22.14 -4.00 -3.47
N GLU A 16 -21.33 -4.77 -4.20
CA GLU A 16 -20.26 -5.59 -3.68
C GLU A 16 -19.03 -5.45 -4.58
N PHE A 17 -17.85 -5.45 -3.98
CA PHE A 17 -16.59 -5.32 -4.70
C PHE A 17 -15.48 -6.10 -3.99
N ASP A 18 -14.81 -6.97 -4.74
CA ASP A 18 -13.58 -7.63 -4.31
C ASP A 18 -12.48 -7.38 -5.35
N ALA A 19 -11.43 -6.68 -4.93
CA ALA A 19 -10.29 -6.37 -5.79
C ALA A 19 -9.62 -7.63 -6.34
N ARG A 20 -9.61 -8.73 -5.58
CA ARG A 20 -9.01 -10.01 -5.98
C ARG A 20 -9.81 -10.68 -7.10
N LEU A 21 -11.13 -10.51 -7.12
CA LEU A 21 -11.97 -11.01 -8.21
C LEU A 21 -11.86 -10.11 -9.44
N LYS A 22 -11.74 -8.79 -9.23
CA LYS A 22 -11.61 -7.82 -10.32
C LYS A 22 -10.26 -7.91 -11.03
N TRP A 23 -9.19 -8.14 -10.28
CA TRP A 23 -7.81 -8.15 -10.76
C TRP A 23 -7.01 -9.33 -10.17
N PRO A 24 -7.34 -10.58 -10.57
CA PRO A 24 -6.82 -11.79 -9.92
C PRO A 24 -5.31 -12.00 -10.05
N ARG A 25 -4.64 -11.28 -10.96
CA ARG A 25 -3.18 -11.38 -11.16
C ARG A 25 -2.41 -10.20 -10.59
N ASP A 26 -3.11 -9.14 -10.18
CA ASP A 26 -2.49 -7.86 -9.82
C ASP A 26 -2.63 -7.54 -8.34
N ILE A 27 -3.33 -8.39 -7.57
CA ILE A 27 -3.43 -8.29 -6.11
C ILE A 27 -2.47 -9.30 -5.49
N SER A 28 -1.53 -8.81 -4.69
CA SER A 28 -0.53 -9.61 -4.02
C SER A 28 -1.15 -10.54 -2.95
N GLY A 29 -0.48 -11.66 -2.71
CA GLY A 29 -0.86 -12.59 -1.65
C GLY A 29 -0.56 -12.02 -0.26
N VAL A 30 -1.19 -12.63 0.75
CA VAL A 30 -1.03 -12.26 2.16
C VAL A 30 0.45 -12.38 2.58
N LYS A 31 0.93 -11.38 3.32
CA LYS A 31 2.29 -11.34 3.89
C LYS A 31 2.29 -11.56 5.39
N ASP A 32 3.37 -12.14 5.88
CA ASP A 32 3.66 -12.25 7.32
C ASP A 32 4.70 -11.18 7.70
N GLN A 33 4.38 -10.34 8.69
CA GLN A 33 5.30 -9.34 9.23
C GLN A 33 6.29 -9.92 10.25
N GLY A 34 6.10 -11.16 10.68
CA GLY A 34 6.89 -11.83 11.70
C GLY A 34 6.80 -11.15 13.07
N TRP A 35 7.80 -11.38 13.91
CA TRP A 35 7.91 -10.75 15.23
C TRP A 35 8.47 -9.32 15.14
N CYS A 36 7.77 -8.47 14.39
CA CYS A 36 8.16 -7.09 14.14
C CYS A 36 6.88 -6.27 14.00
N GLY A 37 6.78 -5.13 14.70
CA GLY A 37 5.68 -4.16 14.56
C GLY A 37 5.76 -3.37 13.24
N ALA A 38 5.79 -4.09 12.11
CA ALA A 38 6.06 -3.56 10.77
C ALA A 38 4.82 -3.53 9.86
N SER A 39 3.61 -3.65 10.42
CA SER A 39 2.37 -3.51 9.64
C SER A 39 2.33 -2.21 8.81
N TRP A 40 2.87 -1.12 9.37
CA TRP A 40 2.99 0.18 8.71
C TRP A 40 3.86 0.14 7.44
N ALA A 41 4.86 -0.74 7.38
CA ALA A 41 5.74 -0.90 6.23
C ALA A 41 5.15 -1.89 5.23
N LEU A 42 4.71 -3.06 5.71
CA LEU A 42 4.18 -4.13 4.85
C LEU A 42 2.90 -3.69 4.13
N SER A 43 1.93 -3.11 4.85
CA SER A 43 0.69 -2.63 4.23
C SER A 43 0.94 -1.55 3.17
N THR A 44 1.94 -0.68 3.38
CA THR A 44 2.30 0.35 2.40
C THR A 44 2.92 -0.27 1.14
N VAL A 45 3.89 -1.18 1.27
CA VAL A 45 4.54 -1.77 0.09
C VAL A 45 3.63 -2.74 -0.66
N ASP A 46 2.76 -3.48 0.03
CA ASP A 46 1.82 -4.40 -0.60
C ASP A 46 0.80 -3.62 -1.44
N VAL A 47 0.16 -2.58 -0.88
CA VAL A 47 -0.78 -1.75 -1.62
C VAL A 47 -0.09 -1.01 -2.78
N ALA A 48 1.15 -0.55 -2.58
CA ALA A 48 1.89 0.10 -3.66
C ALA A 48 2.23 -0.87 -4.80
N SER A 49 2.64 -2.11 -4.47
CA SER A 49 2.91 -3.19 -5.43
C SER A 49 1.68 -3.50 -6.27
N ASP A 50 0.54 -3.70 -5.61
CA ASP A 50 -0.74 -3.97 -6.29
C ASP A 50 -1.11 -2.83 -7.23
N ARG A 51 -0.97 -1.58 -6.76
CA ARG A 51 -1.28 -0.41 -7.59
C ARG A 51 -0.34 -0.28 -8.78
N PHE A 52 0.94 -0.62 -8.65
CA PHE A 52 1.86 -0.66 -9.79
C PHE A 52 1.40 -1.67 -10.83
N ALA A 53 1.05 -2.89 -10.41
CA ALA A 53 0.51 -3.92 -11.30
C ALA A 53 -0.78 -3.43 -12.01
N LEU A 54 -1.73 -2.89 -11.26
CA LEU A 54 -3.00 -2.37 -11.80
C LEU A 54 -2.80 -1.25 -12.82
N MET A 55 -2.00 -0.24 -12.47
CA MET A 55 -1.80 0.95 -13.31
C MET A 55 -0.98 0.64 -14.56
N SER A 56 -0.05 -0.31 -14.46
CA SER A 56 0.78 -0.77 -15.57
C SER A 56 0.11 -1.85 -16.42
N LYS A 57 -1.12 -2.27 -16.08
CA LYS A 57 -1.83 -3.40 -16.72
C LYS A 57 -1.00 -4.69 -16.70
N GLY A 58 -0.33 -4.94 -15.58
CA GLY A 58 0.47 -6.14 -15.32
C GLY A 58 1.92 -6.08 -15.81
N ALA A 59 2.36 -4.99 -16.45
CA ALA A 59 3.76 -4.86 -16.87
C ALA A 59 4.73 -4.70 -15.69
N GLU A 60 4.27 -4.10 -14.59
CA GLU A 60 5.03 -3.86 -13.36
C GLU A 60 4.43 -4.64 -12.18
N ALA A 61 4.32 -5.96 -12.32
CA ALA A 61 3.87 -6.87 -11.27
C ALA A 61 5.02 -7.23 -10.31
N ILE A 62 5.52 -6.23 -9.59
CA ILE A 62 6.68 -6.35 -8.70
C ILE A 62 6.26 -6.34 -7.24
N ASN A 63 6.95 -7.11 -6.38
CA ASN A 63 6.79 -7.03 -4.93
C ASN A 63 7.83 -6.05 -4.36
N LEU A 64 7.36 -4.91 -3.84
CA LEU A 64 8.22 -3.91 -3.20
C LEU A 64 8.72 -4.38 -1.83
N SER A 65 9.93 -3.94 -1.46
CA SER A 65 10.60 -4.40 -0.24
C SER A 65 10.09 -3.68 1.01
N GLY A 66 9.31 -4.37 1.85
CA GLY A 66 8.95 -3.87 3.17
C GLY A 66 10.16 -3.61 4.07
N GLN A 67 11.20 -4.43 3.93
CA GLN A 67 12.45 -4.27 4.68
C GLN A 67 13.16 -2.95 4.37
N HIS A 68 13.03 -2.43 3.14
CA HIS A 68 13.57 -1.12 2.78
C HIS A 68 12.95 -0.02 3.66
N LEU A 69 11.62 -0.01 3.81
CA LEU A 69 10.96 0.95 4.70
C LEU A 69 11.37 0.74 6.15
N ILE A 70 11.39 -0.51 6.63
CA ILE A 70 11.75 -0.83 8.02
C ILE A 70 13.16 -0.33 8.37
N SER A 71 14.14 -0.54 7.48
CA SER A 71 15.54 -0.22 7.74
C SER A 71 15.93 1.22 7.39
N CYS A 72 15.34 1.81 6.34
CA CYS A 72 15.81 3.07 5.75
C CYS A 72 14.92 4.28 6.06
N ASN A 73 13.62 4.09 6.31
CA ASN A 73 12.73 5.19 6.68
C ASN A 73 12.84 5.49 8.18
N ASN A 74 13.97 6.04 8.62
CA ASN A 74 14.29 6.21 10.03
C ASN A 74 13.88 7.58 10.63
N ARG A 75 13.36 8.51 9.82
CA ARG A 75 12.97 9.85 10.30
C ARG A 75 11.57 9.82 10.91
N GLY A 76 11.55 9.45 12.20
CA GLY A 76 10.34 9.40 13.00
C GLY A 76 9.40 8.25 12.61
N GLN A 77 10.00 7.15 12.16
CA GLN A 77 9.50 5.80 12.32
C GLN A 77 10.41 5.04 13.29
N GLN A 78 9.97 3.87 13.77
CA GLN A 78 10.71 3.09 14.77
C GLN A 78 10.95 1.64 14.33
N GLY A 79 10.99 1.37 13.02
CA GLY A 79 11.20 0.03 12.47
C GLY A 79 10.19 -0.97 13.04
N CYS A 80 10.69 -2.00 13.73
CA CYS A 80 9.87 -3.03 14.38
C CYS A 80 9.11 -2.56 15.64
N LYS A 81 9.29 -1.33 16.10
CA LYS A 81 8.52 -0.77 17.22
C LYS A 81 7.30 0.03 16.75
N GLY A 82 7.00 0.02 15.44
CA GLY A 82 5.87 0.74 14.85
C GLY A 82 6.30 1.91 13.97
N GLY A 83 5.30 2.50 13.31
CA GLY A 83 5.47 3.61 12.38
C GLY A 83 4.15 4.13 11.86
N TYR A 84 4.20 5.27 11.18
CA TYR A 84 3.07 6.01 10.65
C TYR A 84 2.96 5.82 9.13
N LEU A 85 1.76 5.50 8.64
CA LEU A 85 1.49 5.21 7.23
C LEU A 85 1.74 6.41 6.31
N ASP A 86 1.33 7.61 6.74
CA ASP A 86 1.52 8.86 5.98
C ASP A 86 2.99 9.14 5.69
N ARG A 87 3.87 8.89 6.67
CA ARG A 87 5.33 9.01 6.52
C ARG A 87 5.92 7.92 5.64
N ALA A 88 5.36 6.71 5.68
CA ALA A 88 5.78 5.61 4.80
C ALA A 88 5.50 5.94 3.33
N TRP A 89 4.28 6.38 3.02
CA TRP A 89 3.91 6.85 1.68
C TRP A 89 4.70 8.08 1.24
N PHE A 90 4.94 9.03 2.14
CA PHE A 90 5.78 10.20 1.84
C PHE A 90 7.22 9.79 1.50
N PHE A 91 7.80 8.86 2.29
CA PHE A 91 9.15 8.36 2.05
C PHE A 91 9.24 7.69 0.69
N MET A 92 8.33 6.77 0.37
CA MET A 92 8.29 6.12 -0.94
C MET A 92 8.22 7.13 -2.09
N ARG A 93 7.28 8.08 -2.01
CA ARG A 93 7.14 9.13 -3.03
C ARG A 93 8.43 9.95 -3.22
N LYS A 94 9.21 10.16 -2.15
CA LYS A 94 10.39 11.02 -2.18
C LYS A 94 11.69 10.28 -2.50
N PHE A 95 11.81 9.01 -2.11
CA PHE A 95 13.08 8.27 -2.11
C PHE A 95 13.01 6.91 -2.82
N GLY A 96 11.82 6.38 -3.10
CA GLY A 96 11.62 5.01 -3.59
C GLY A 96 10.71 4.23 -2.66
#